data_AF-A0A2T2SP88-F1
#
_entry.id   AF-A0A2T2SP88-F1
#
_cell.length_a   1.000
_cell.length_b   1.000
_cell.length_c   1.000
_cell.angle_alpha   90.00
_cell.angle_beta   90.00
_cell.angle_gamma   90.00
#
_symmetry.space_group_name_H-M   'P 1'
#
loop_
_entity.id
_entity.type
_entity.pdbx_description
1 polymer ?
#
loop_
_entity_poly.entity_id
_entity_poly.type
_entity_poly.pdbx_seq_one_letter_code
_entity_poly.pdbx_strand_id
1 'polypeptide(L)'
;MSQLFVALGAIAAGVAVALGAFGAQQGWGPILHWAGYCFLVGIVIFSGTLYLLVLTDTGWLGAITPLGGVAFIVGWALLAWAALVGG
;
A
#
# COMPACT_ATOMS: atom_id res chain seq x y z
N MET A 1 10.91 18.14 14.42
CA MET A 1 9.77 17.64 13.62
C MET A 1 10.15 16.44 12.74
N SER A 2 11.35 16.40 12.13
CA SER A 2 11.81 15.25 11.32
C SER A 2 11.92 13.93 12.08
N GLN A 3 12.49 13.93 13.30
CA GLN A 3 12.70 12.71 14.11
C GLN A 3 11.38 12.04 14.51
N LEU A 4 10.36 12.83 14.87
CA LEU A 4 9.03 12.32 15.23
C LEU A 4 8.35 11.66 14.03
N PHE A 5 8.39 12.30 12.86
CA PHE A 5 7.80 11.74 11.63
C PHE A 5 8.45 10.41 11.25
N VAL A 6 9.79 10.34 11.28
CA VAL A 6 10.54 9.11 11.00
C VAL A 6 10.20 8.01 12.01
N ALA A 7 10.14 8.35 13.30
CA ALA A 7 9.80 7.39 14.35
C ALA A 7 8.38 6.84 14.19
N LEU A 8 7.38 7.69 13.94
CA LEU A 8 6.00 7.27 13.71
C LEU A 8 5.89 6.40 12.45
N GLY A 9 6.58 6.76 11.38
CA GLY A 9 6.63 5.97 10.15
C GLY A 9 7.25 4.59 10.36
N ALA A 10 8.38 4.52 11.07
CA ALA A 10 9.05 3.26 11.39
C ALA A 10 8.18 2.36 12.29
N ILE A 11 7.50 2.93 13.28
CA ILE A 11 6.56 2.19 14.15
C ILE A 11 5.39 1.66 13.33
N ALA A 12 4.76 2.49 12.50
CA ALA A 12 3.64 2.06 11.67
C ALA A 12 4.04 0.95 10.69
N ALA A 13 5.22 1.05 10.06
CA ALA A 13 5.76 0.02 9.18
C ALA A 13 6.03 -1.29 9.95
N GLY A 14 6.64 -1.20 11.13
CA GLY A 14 6.89 -2.37 11.98
C GLY A 14 5.60 -3.07 12.41
N VAL A 15 4.58 -2.29 12.82
CA VAL A 15 3.26 -2.82 13.18
C VAL A 15 2.59 -3.49 11.98
N ALA A 16 2.62 -2.86 10.80
CA ALA A 16 2.03 -3.44 9.58
C ALA A 16 2.70 -4.77 9.20
N VAL A 17 4.03 -4.86 9.28
CA VAL A 17 4.78 -6.10 9.01
C VAL A 17 4.46 -7.18 10.05
N ALA A 18 4.41 -6.83 11.34
CA ALA A 18 4.10 -7.76 12.41
C ALA A 18 2.68 -8.34 12.27
N LEU A 19 1.68 -7.48 12.02
CA LEU A 19 0.30 -7.90 11.79
C LEU A 19 0.16 -8.74 10.52
N GLY A 20 0.87 -8.38 9.45
CA GLY A 20 0.88 -9.16 8.22
C GLY A 20 1.51 -10.55 8.40
N ALA A 21 2.64 -10.64 9.10
CA ALA A 21 3.31 -11.90 9.40
C ALA A 21 2.46 -12.80 10.32
N PHE A 22 1.81 -12.22 11.33
CA PHE A 22 0.88 -12.96 12.20
C PHE A 22 -0.31 -13.49 11.41
N GLY A 23 -0.96 -12.65 10.60
CA GLY A 23 -2.08 -13.07 9.78
C GLY A 23 -1.69 -14.14 8.76
N ALA A 24 -0.49 -14.08 8.18
CA ALA A 24 -0.01 -15.10 7.25
C ALA A 24 0.05 -16.51 7.87
N GLN A 25 0.29 -16.62 9.19
CA GLN A 25 0.25 -17.90 9.91
C GLN A 25 -1.17 -18.48 10.03
N GLN A 26 -2.20 -17.63 9.94
CA GLN A 26 -3.61 -18.03 9.99
C GLN A 26 -4.13 -18.58 8.64
N GLY A 27 -3.34 -18.51 7.57
CA GLY A 27 -3.70 -19.06 6.26
C GLY A 27 -4.64 -18.15 5.49
N TRP A 28 -4.10 -17.10 4.87
CA TRP A 28 -4.88 -16.18 4.05
C TRP A 28 -5.35 -16.81 2.74
N GLY A 29 -6.64 -16.59 2.42
CA GLY A 29 -7.19 -16.93 1.11
C GLY A 29 -6.48 -16.17 -0.03
N PRO A 30 -6.50 -16.71 -1.26
CA PRO A 30 -5.77 -16.14 -2.41
C PRO A 30 -6.16 -14.70 -2.72
N ILE A 31 -7.40 -14.29 -2.43
CA ILE A 31 -7.87 -12.94 -2.69
C ILE A 31 -7.24 -11.89 -1.77
N LEU A 32 -6.93 -12.26 -0.52
CA LEU A 32 -6.25 -11.39 0.44
C LEU A 32 -4.79 -11.15 0.04
N HIS A 33 -4.12 -12.15 -0.54
CA HIS A 33 -2.79 -11.97 -1.12
C HIS A 33 -2.81 -10.95 -2.27
N TRP A 34 -3.78 -11.07 -3.19
CA TRP A 34 -3.93 -10.10 -4.28
C TRP A 34 -4.26 -8.70 -3.76
N ALA A 35 -5.12 -8.57 -2.76
CA ALA A 35 -5.39 -7.29 -2.10
C ALA A 35 -4.10 -6.67 -1.54
N GLY A 36 -3.29 -7.46 -0.82
CA GLY A 36 -2.00 -7.04 -0.29
C GLY A 36 -1.02 -6.58 -1.38
N TYR A 37 -0.91 -7.31 -2.49
CA TYR A 37 -0.07 -6.90 -3.63
C TYR A 37 -0.57 -5.60 -4.27
N CYS A 38 -1.89 -5.43 -4.43
CA CYS A 38 -2.47 -4.20 -4.95
C CYS A 38 -2.15 -2.99 -4.05
N PHE A 39 -2.22 -3.15 -2.72
CA PHE A 39 -1.80 -2.11 -1.78
C PHE A 39 -0.31 -1.81 -1.89
N LEU A 40 0.54 -2.83 -1.95
CA LEU A 40 2.00 -2.67 -2.04
C LEU A 40 2.38 -1.92 -3.33
N VAL A 41 1.86 -2.38 -4.48
CA VAL A 41 2.10 -1.73 -5.78
C VAL A 41 1.53 -0.31 -5.79
N GLY A 42 0.34 -0.11 -5.21
CA GLY A 42 -0.27 1.20 -5.03
C GLY A 42 0.63 2.16 -4.25
N ILE A 43 1.17 1.74 -3.10
CA ILE A 43 2.10 2.54 -2.28
C ILE A 43 3.34 2.92 -3.07
N VAL A 44 3.99 1.95 -3.71
CA VAL A 44 5.24 2.18 -4.44
C VAL A 44 5.03 3.13 -5.61
N ILE A 45 4.02 2.89 -6.45
CA ILE A 45 3.76 3.73 -7.63
C ILE A 45 3.26 5.11 -7.21
N PHE A 46 2.26 5.19 -6.32
CA PHE A 46 1.64 6.46 -5.94
C PHE A 46 2.65 7.36 -5.21
N SER A 47 3.20 6.87 -4.09
CA SER A 47 4.11 7.67 -3.26
C SER A 47 5.45 7.89 -3.94
N GLY A 48 5.99 6.87 -4.61
CA GLY A 48 7.26 6.96 -5.34
C GLY A 48 7.20 8.01 -6.44
N THR A 49 6.12 8.03 -7.23
CA THR A 49 5.93 9.04 -8.27
C THR A 49 5.85 10.45 -7.70
N LEU A 50 5.14 10.67 -6.59
CA LEU A 50 5.07 11.98 -5.94
C LEU A 50 6.42 12.45 -5.41
N TYR A 51 7.22 11.55 -4.83
CA TYR A 51 8.59 11.88 -4.41
C TYR A 51 9.46 12.25 -5.59
N LEU A 52 9.42 11.48 -6.68
CA LEU A 52 10.18 11.82 -7.89
C LEU A 52 9.72 13.17 -8.47
N LEU A 53 8.41 13.42 -8.55
CA LEU A 53 7.87 14.69 -9.05
C LEU A 53 8.42 15.89 -8.26
N VAL A 54 8.48 15.80 -6.93
CA VAL A 54 9.02 16.88 -6.08
C VAL A 54 10.54 17.01 -6.19
N LEU A 55 11.27 15.90 -6.33
CA LEU A 55 12.74 15.90 -6.39
C LEU A 55 13.29 16.29 -7.76
N THR A 56 12.58 15.96 -8.84
CA THR A 56 13.03 16.16 -10.23
C THR A 56 12.25 17.24 -10.96
N ASP A 57 11.24 17.84 -10.34
CA ASP A 57 10.34 18.85 -10.91
C ASP A 57 9.74 18.43 -12.27
N THR A 58 9.58 17.12 -12.48
CA THR A 58 9.15 16.55 -13.76
C THR A 58 7.64 16.36 -13.76
N GLY A 59 6.90 17.38 -14.20
CA GLY A 59 5.43 17.41 -14.11
C GLY A 59 4.69 16.24 -14.81
N TRP A 60 5.24 15.67 -15.88
CA TRP A 60 4.63 14.51 -16.57
C TRP A 60 4.53 13.28 -15.66
N LEU A 61 5.44 13.12 -14.69
CA LEU A 61 5.39 11.99 -13.75
C LEU A 61 4.07 11.98 -12.99
N GLY A 62 3.41 13.12 -12.78
CA GLY A 62 2.11 13.19 -12.15
C GLY A 62 1.02 12.38 -12.86
N ALA A 63 1.16 12.12 -14.17
CA ALA A 63 0.24 11.25 -14.92
C ALA A 63 0.36 9.75 -14.56
N ILE A 64 1.46 9.35 -13.90
CA ILE A 64 1.69 7.98 -13.43
C ILE A 64 0.99 7.75 -12.07
N THR A 65 0.85 8.78 -11.24
CA THR A 65 0.23 8.70 -9.90
C THR A 65 -1.18 8.06 -9.90
N PRO A 66 -2.09 8.36 -10.86
CA PRO A 66 -3.39 7.70 -10.95
C PRO A 66 -3.32 6.17 -11.05
N LEU A 67 -2.26 5.59 -11.64
CA LEU A 67 -2.11 4.13 -11.73
C LEU A 67 -1.96 3.50 -10.34
N GLY A 68 -1.22 4.16 -9.44
CA GLY A 68 -1.14 3.75 -8.04
C GLY A 68 -2.49 3.89 -7.33
N GLY A 69 -3.27 4.93 -7.66
CA GLY A 69 -4.63 5.12 -7.17
C GLY A 69 -5.59 4.01 -7.61
N VAL A 70 -5.52 3.58 -8.87
CA VAL A 70 -6.31 2.44 -9.38
C VAL A 70 -5.93 1.15 -8.65
N ALA A 71 -4.64 0.90 -8.43
CA ALA A 71 -4.19 -0.24 -7.65
C ALA A 71 -4.76 -0.21 -6.21
N PHE A 72 -4.83 0.97 -5.58
CA PHE A 72 -5.49 1.11 -4.28
C PHE A 72 -6.98 0.81 -4.32
N ILE A 73 -7.71 1.31 -5.32
CA ILE A 73 -9.14 1.04 -5.48
C ILE A 73 -9.38 -0.48 -5.62
N VAL A 74 -8.57 -1.16 -6.44
CA VAL A 74 -8.65 -2.62 -6.61
C VAL A 74 -8.32 -3.33 -5.31
N GLY A 75 -7.27 -2.92 -4.58
CA GLY A 75 -6.91 -3.50 -3.30
C GLY A 75 -8.04 -3.42 -2.26
N TRP A 76 -8.69 -2.26 -2.15
CA TRP A 76 -9.85 -2.08 -1.29
C TRP A 76 -11.06 -2.90 -1.73
N ALA A 77 -11.33 -2.98 -3.03
CA ALA A 77 -12.42 -3.80 -3.57
C ALA A 77 -12.22 -5.30 -3.26
N LEU A 78 -10.99 -5.80 -3.45
CA LEU A 78 -10.64 -7.19 -3.12
C LEU A 78 -10.73 -7.47 -1.62
N LEU A 79 -10.26 -6.54 -0.78
CA LEU A 79 -10.36 -6.67 0.67
C LEU A 79 -11.82 -6.70 1.14
N ALA A 80 -12.66 -5.81 0.62
CA ALA A 80 -14.09 -5.79 0.90
C ALA A 80 -14.76 -7.09 0.45
N TRP A 81 -14.43 -7.59 -0.75
CA TRP A 81 -14.95 -8.86 -1.25
C TRP A 81 -14.53 -10.04 -0.36
N ALA A 82 -13.27 -10.10 0.06
CA ALA A 82 -12.77 -11.12 0.97
C ALA A 82 -13.56 -11.15 2.29
N ALA A 83 -13.85 -9.97 2.83
CA ALA A 83 -14.61 -9.82 4.07
C ALA A 83 -16.08 -10.25 3.90
N LEU A 84 -16.70 -9.96 2.74
CA LEU A 84 -18.09 -10.29 2.46
C LEU A 84 -18.32 -11.78 2.15
N VAL A 85 -17.37 -12.44 1.50
CA VAL A 85 -17.50 -13.84 1.08
C VAL A 85 -17.08 -14.81 2.21
N GLY A 86 -16.51 -14.31 3.31
CA GLY A 86 -16.00 -15.12 4.40
C GLY A 86 -14.71 -15.81 3.97
N GLY A 87 -13.59 -15.09 4.11
CA GLY A 87 -12.25 -15.65 3.91
C GLY A 87 -11.96 -16.86 4.77
#